data_AF-A0A533VAF6-F1
#
_entry.id   AF-A0A533VAF6-F1
#
_cell.length_a   1.000
_cell.length_b   1.000
_cell.length_c   1.000
_cell.angle_alpha   90.00
_cell.angle_beta   90.00
_cell.angle_gamma   90.00
#
_symmetry.space_group_name_H-M   'P 1'
#
loop_
_entity.id
_entity.type
_entity.pdbx_description
1 polymer ?
#
loop_
_entity_poly.entity_id
_entity_poly.type
_entity_poly.pdbx_seq_one_letter_code
_entity_poly.pdbx_strand_id
1 'polypeptide(L)' 'SSSDPVDITVTFNGVGLPNTDPSTWTGPKGDMVSFHVVPEFGSIASIVLAIAVVSIVVLTTKSRVIPKL' A
#
# COMPACT_ATOMS: atom_id res chain seq x y z
N SER A 1 6.80 6.57 13.35
CA SER A 1 6.74 5.95 12.01
C SER A 1 5.81 6.79 11.17
N SER A 2 6.34 7.52 10.18
CA SER A 2 5.56 8.43 9.32
C SER A 2 4.75 7.61 8.31
N SER A 3 3.43 7.78 8.32
CA SER A 3 2.49 7.15 7.35
C SER A 3 2.18 8.08 6.18
N ASP A 4 3.09 9.01 5.88
CA ASP A 4 2.90 10.01 4.85
C ASP A 4 3.12 9.37 3.47
N PRO A 5 2.21 9.61 2.51
CA PRO A 5 2.32 9.05 1.16
C PRO A 5 3.57 9.57 0.46
N VAL A 6 4.26 8.68 -0.26
CA VAL A 6 5.43 9.03 -1.08
C VAL A 6 5.00 9.10 -2.53
N ASP A 7 4.96 10.30 -3.09
CA ASP A 7 4.64 10.51 -4.51
C ASP A 7 5.88 10.27 -5.38
N ILE A 8 5.84 9.20 -6.18
CA ILE A 8 6.88 8.88 -7.16
C ILE A 8 6.40 9.38 -8.52
N THR A 9 7.09 10.37 -9.08
CA THR A 9 6.82 10.90 -10.42
C THR A 9 7.89 10.40 -11.38
N VAL A 10 7.55 9.41 -12.22
CA VAL A 10 8.43 8.98 -13.30
C VAL A 10 8.11 9.81 -14.54
N THR A 11 9.07 10.62 -14.99
CA THR A 11 8.97 11.37 -16.25
C THR A 11 9.70 10.60 -17.33
N PHE A 12 9.01 10.30 -18.43
CA PHE A 12 9.68 9.77 -19.62
C PHE A 12 10.31 10.95 -20.39
N ASN A 13 11.64 10.96 -20.48
CA ASN A 13 12.39 11.99 -21.22
C ASN A 13 12.44 11.74 -22.73
N GLY A 14 11.87 10.62 -23.22
CA GLY A 14 12.05 10.15 -24.59
C GLY A 14 13.36 9.37 -24.80
N VAL A 15 13.53 8.83 -26.00
CA VAL A 15 14.67 8.03 -26.45
C VAL A 15 15.46 8.82 -27.48
N GLY A 16 16.74 9.07 -27.22
CA GLY A 16 17.64 9.84 -28.09
C GLY A 16 19.12 9.57 -27.80
N LEU A 17 19.99 10.06 -28.68
CA LEU A 17 21.44 9.92 -28.49
C LEU A 17 21.94 10.87 -27.39
N PRO A 18 22.89 10.42 -26.53
CA PRO A 18 23.53 11.30 -25.57
C PRO A 18 24.24 12.45 -26.32
N ASN A 19 24.06 13.69 -25.86
CA ASN A 19 24.59 14.94 -26.44
C ASN A 19 23.88 15.46 -27.72
N THR A 20 22.69 14.97 -28.04
CA THR A 20 21.83 15.56 -29.09
C THR A 20 20.68 16.37 -28.48
N ASP A 21 20.19 17.38 -29.22
CA ASP A 21 19.15 18.27 -28.72
C ASP A 21 17.91 17.46 -28.24
N PRO A 22 17.43 17.68 -27.00
CA PRO A 22 16.30 16.94 -26.42
C PRO A 22 15.01 17.00 -27.24
N SER A 23 14.84 18.02 -28.10
CA SER A 23 13.69 18.12 -29.00
C SER A 23 13.67 17.03 -30.08
N THR A 24 14.85 16.48 -30.41
CA THR A 24 15.04 15.40 -31.41
C THR A 24 14.70 14.02 -30.85
N TRP A 25 14.52 13.91 -29.54
CA TRP A 25 14.27 12.62 -28.89
C TRP A 25 12.85 12.14 -29.21
N THR A 26 12.73 10.83 -29.45
CA THR A 26 11.50 10.17 -29.93
C THR A 26 10.85 9.36 -28.80
N GLY A 27 9.54 9.07 -28.90
CA GLY A 27 8.80 8.34 -27.86
C GLY A 27 7.98 9.26 -26.93
N PRO A 28 7.25 8.70 -25.95
CA PRO A 28 6.40 9.47 -25.04
C PRO A 28 7.26 10.41 -24.19
N LYS A 29 7.01 11.71 -24.30
CA LYS A 29 7.73 12.76 -23.59
C LYS A 29 6.76 13.42 -22.63
N GLY A 30 7.05 13.37 -21.33
CA GLY A 30 6.20 14.01 -20.32
C GLY A 30 4.97 13.20 -19.89
N ASP A 31 4.83 11.94 -20.30
CA ASP A 31 3.87 11.03 -19.67
C ASP A 31 4.34 10.79 -18.23
N MET A 32 3.58 11.30 -17.27
CA MET A 32 3.84 11.16 -15.85
C MET A 32 2.99 10.01 -15.33
N VAL A 33 3.63 8.89 -15.00
CA VAL A 33 2.95 7.83 -14.25
C VAL A 33 3.18 8.10 -12.79
N SER A 34 2.15 8.65 -12.13
CA SER A 34 2.13 8.82 -10.68
C SER A 34 1.63 7.52 -10.06
N PHE A 35 2.49 6.87 -9.28
CA PHE A 35 2.10 5.69 -8.52
C PHE A 35 1.72 6.13 -7.10
N HIS A 36 0.43 6.15 -6.82
CA HIS A 36 -0.07 6.38 -5.47
C HIS A 36 0.03 5.09 -4.67
N VAL A 37 1.20 4.81 -4.12
CA VAL A 37 1.42 3.65 -3.25
C VAL A 37 1.10 4.07 -1.82
N VAL A 38 -0.15 3.89 -1.42
CA VAL A 38 -0.53 3.93 -0.01
C VAL A 38 -0.07 2.61 0.62
N PRO A 39 0.77 2.63 1.65
CA PRO A 39 1.10 1.41 2.36
C PRO A 39 -0.16 0.88 3.06
N GLU A 40 -0.66 -0.29 2.66
CA GLU A 40 -1.91 -0.90 3.15
C GLU A 40 -1.87 -1.37 4.62
N PHE A 41 -0.91 -0.87 5.41
CA PHE A 41 -0.71 -1.26 6.80
C PHE A 41 -1.95 -1.00 7.68
N GLY A 42 -2.78 -0.01 7.34
CA GLY A 42 -4.05 0.25 8.03
C GLY A 42 -5.08 -0.87 7.84
N SER A 43 -5.25 -1.34 6.60
CA SER A 43 -6.22 -2.40 6.26
C SER A 43 -5.84 -3.72 6.91
N ILE A 44 -4.57 -4.11 6.82
CA ILE A 44 -4.07 -5.36 7.41
C ILE A 44 -4.17 -5.30 8.94
N ALA A 45 -3.81 -4.18 9.56
CA ALA A 45 -3.91 -4.01 11.01
C ALA A 45 -5.36 -4.16 11.51
N SER A 46 -6.34 -3.61 10.79
CA SER A 46 -7.76 -3.70 11.15
C SER A 46 -8.29 -5.14 11.12
N ILE A 47 -7.89 -5.93 10.11
CA ILE A 47 -8.29 -7.33 9.96
C ILE A 47 -7.74 -8.17 11.11
N VAL A 48 -6.44 -8.03 11.41
CA VAL A 48 -5.79 -8.76 12.50
C VAL A 48 -6.41 -8.40 13.85
N LEU A 49 -6.71 -7.12 14.09
CA LEU A 49 -7.39 -6.64 15.29
C LEU A 49 -8.78 -7.28 15.45
N ALA A 50 -9.58 -7.29 14.40
CA ALA A 50 -10.92 -7.88 14.43
C ALA A 50 -10.87 -9.38 14.76
N ILE A 51 -9.97 -10.13 14.12
CA ILE A 51 -9.78 -11.57 14.39
C ILE A 51 -9.34 -11.80 15.83
N ALA A 52 -8.43 -10.98 16.36
CA ALA A 52 -7.94 -11.09 17.74
C ALA A 52 -9.05 -10.91 18.78
N VAL A 53 -9.89 -9.87 18.62
CA VAL A 53 -11.01 -9.61 19.54
C VAL A 53 -12.02 -10.75 19.49
N VAL A 54 -12.42 -11.20 18.30
CA VAL A 54 -13.37 -12.31 18.13
C VAL A 54 -12.84 -13.58 18.79
N SER A 55 -11.56 -13.89 18.62
CA SER A 55 -10.92 -15.06 19.25
C SER A 55 -11.04 -15.04 20.78
N ILE A 56 -10.71 -13.92 21.42
CA ILE A 56 -10.80 -13.78 22.88
C ILE A 56 -12.25 -13.94 23.37
N VAL A 57 -13.21 -13.31 22.70
CA VAL A 57 -14.64 -13.40 23.07
C VAL A 57 -15.15 -14.83 22.94
N VAL A 58 -14.79 -15.55 21.86
CA VAL A 58 -15.19 -16.95 21.67
C VAL A 58 -14.57 -17.87 22.74
N LEU A 59 -13.28 -17.69 23.05
CA LEU A 59 -12.58 -18.50 24.05
C LEU A 59 -13.14 -18.27 25.47
N THR A 60 -13.37 -17.00 25.83
CA THR A 60 -13.91 -16.64 27.15
C THR A 60 -15.36 -17.06 27.35
N THR A 61 -16.19 -16.96 26.31
CA THR A 61 -17.59 -17.41 26.37
C THR A 61 -17.70 -18.93 26.45
N LYS A 62 -16.97 -19.68 25.60
CA LYS A 62 -16.99 -21.15 25.65
C LYS A 62 -16.53 -21.71 27.00
N SER A 63 -15.58 -21.06 27.68
CA SER A 63 -15.14 -21.48 29.02
C SER A 63 -16.21 -21.28 30.11
N ARG A 64 -17.15 -20.33 29.96
CA ARG A 64 -18.21 -20.09 30.94
C ARG A 64 -19.45 -20.97 30.72
N VAL A 65 -19.59 -21.55 29.52
CA VAL A 65 -20.77 -22.32 29.08
C VAL A 65 -20.72 -23.80 29.50
N ILE A 66 -19.70 -24.25 30.24
CA ILE A 66 -19.73 -25.55 30.91
C ILE A 66 -20.16 -25.30 32.37
N PRO A 67 -21.45 -25.41 32.72
CA PRO A 67 -21.86 -25.35 34.10
C PRO A 67 -21.31 -26.61 34.76
N LYS A 68 -20.57 -26.46 35.86
CA LYS A 68 -20.25 -27.58 36.74
C LYS A 68 -21.58 -28.06 37.33
N LEU A 69 -22.13 -29.13 36.78
CA LEU A 69 -23.18 -29.96 37.38
C LEU A 69 -22.57 -30.78 38.52
#